data_AF-A0A7S2WL86-F1
#
_entry.id   AF-A0A7S2WL86-F1
#
_cell.length_a   1.000
_cell.length_b   1.000
_cell.length_c   1.000
_cell.angle_alpha   90.00
_cell.angle_beta   90.00
_cell.angle_gamma   90.00
#
_symmetry.space_group_name_H-M   'P 1'
#
loop_
_entity.id
_entity.type
_entity.pdbx_description
1 polymer ?
#
loop_
_entity_poly.entity_id
_entity_poly.type
_entity_poly.pdbx_seq_one_letter_code
_entity_poly.pdbx_strand_id
1 'polypeptide(L)'
;GDGGPDGGIVPLTLSANPPKVLVGLIPAAKELEKLRKTLKRTTEITMADVVALAGAEAIETAGGPRLVVQLGKGETKSSSKPTPSNVGSLPDLSGRGNRSDVIAAFRRAGLTERDVAIFFGIRVAVEKVVENVVNVEEEPQEVNEMGESDVSFPSSFGGPKEKYGKQIGQLDKAIFVSILAGAKQKDTNIPDVFYDTTVADCAQAYAKKKTDFVKDLREAYGSWMSLGAQYTGGGILLFDSNY
;
A
#
# COMPACT_ATOMS: atom_id res chain seq x y z
N GLY A 1 9.34 11.06 17.89
CA GLY A 1 9.73 9.67 17.61
C GLY A 1 10.55 9.69 16.35
N ASP A 2 11.69 9.02 16.35
CA ASP A 2 12.51 8.88 15.15
C ASP A 2 11.87 7.83 14.21
N GLY A 3 11.83 8.12 12.90
CA GLY A 3 11.19 7.28 11.88
C GLY A 3 9.79 7.77 11.46
N GLY A 4 9.21 7.12 10.45
CA GLY A 4 7.91 7.47 9.87
C GLY A 4 7.86 7.22 8.36
N PRO A 5 6.79 7.66 7.66
CA PRO A 5 6.69 7.60 6.20
C PRO A 5 7.53 8.75 5.58
N ASP A 6 8.83 8.73 5.80
CA ASP A 6 9.81 9.74 5.37
C ASP A 6 10.55 9.35 4.07
N GLY A 7 10.12 8.24 3.45
CA GLY A 7 10.71 7.69 2.23
C GLY A 7 12.07 7.01 2.44
N GLY A 8 12.62 6.98 3.65
CA GLY A 8 13.92 6.38 3.97
C GLY A 8 13.99 4.86 3.75
N ILE A 9 12.84 4.19 3.72
CA ILE A 9 12.75 2.75 3.47
C ILE A 9 13.20 2.35 2.06
N VAL A 10 13.00 3.23 1.07
CA VAL A 10 13.37 2.96 -0.34
C VAL A 10 14.88 2.85 -0.51
N PRO A 11 15.71 3.84 -0.13
CA PRO A 11 17.16 3.71 -0.24
C PRO A 11 17.73 2.61 0.66
N LEU A 12 17.12 2.30 1.81
CA LEU A 12 17.52 1.14 2.63
C LEU A 12 17.30 -0.18 1.89
N THR A 13 16.15 -0.33 1.24
CA THR A 13 15.80 -1.51 0.43
C THR A 13 16.72 -1.68 -0.77
N LEU A 14 17.20 -0.58 -1.35
CA LEU A 14 18.12 -0.57 -2.50
C LEU A 14 19.60 -0.53 -2.09
N SER A 15 19.92 -0.61 -0.80
CA SER A 15 21.30 -0.63 -0.33
C SER A 15 22.04 -1.90 -0.77
N ALA A 16 23.38 -1.90 -0.70
CA ALA A 16 24.18 -3.05 -1.11
C ALA A 16 23.89 -4.32 -0.27
N ASN A 17 23.51 -4.15 1.00
CA ASN A 17 23.17 -5.22 1.92
C ASN A 17 21.83 -4.89 2.61
N PRO A 18 20.69 -5.05 1.91
CA PRO A 18 19.40 -4.72 2.47
C PRO A 18 19.02 -5.75 3.57
N PRO A 19 18.30 -5.32 4.62
CA PRO A 19 17.72 -6.25 5.58
C PRO A 19 16.92 -7.36 4.88
N LYS A 20 17.06 -8.61 5.36
CA LYS A 20 16.42 -9.79 4.73
C LYS A 20 14.92 -9.61 4.50
N VAL A 21 14.22 -8.98 5.43
CA VAL A 21 12.77 -8.71 5.37
C VAL A 21 12.37 -7.73 4.26
N LEU A 22 13.32 -6.94 3.73
CA LEU A 22 13.08 -5.97 2.66
C LEU A 22 13.45 -6.48 1.27
N VAL A 23 14.14 -7.62 1.16
CA VAL A 23 14.63 -8.14 -0.12
C VAL A 23 13.50 -8.35 -1.13
N GLY A 24 12.33 -8.82 -0.67
CA GLY A 24 11.14 -8.99 -1.51
C GLY A 24 10.58 -7.68 -2.07
N LEU A 25 10.93 -6.52 -1.49
CA LEU A 25 10.46 -5.20 -1.91
C LEU A 25 11.40 -4.51 -2.90
N ILE A 26 12.54 -5.11 -3.26
CA ILE A 26 13.49 -4.53 -4.22
C ILE A 26 12.83 -4.16 -5.56
N PRO A 27 11.97 -5.00 -6.18
CA PRO A 27 11.30 -4.63 -7.44
C PRO A 27 10.44 -3.37 -7.28
N ALA A 28 9.64 -3.29 -6.22
CA ALA A 28 8.79 -2.13 -5.94
C ALA A 28 9.63 -0.88 -5.66
N ALA A 29 10.72 -1.00 -4.89
CA ALA A 29 11.62 0.12 -4.60
C ALA A 29 12.28 0.69 -5.86
N LYS A 30 12.68 -0.16 -6.82
CA LYS A 30 13.20 0.27 -8.11
C LYS A 30 12.16 1.03 -8.93
N GLU A 31 10.92 0.56 -8.93
CA GLU A 31 9.83 1.21 -9.67
C GLU A 31 9.47 2.58 -9.07
N LEU A 32 9.44 2.69 -7.75
CA LEU A 32 9.27 3.97 -7.05
C LEU A 32 10.40 4.95 -7.36
N GLU A 33 11.65 4.47 -7.51
CA GLU A 33 12.77 5.34 -7.91
C GLU A 33 12.63 5.86 -9.34
N LYS A 34 12.16 5.02 -10.27
CA LYS A 34 11.84 5.44 -11.64
C LYS A 34 10.71 6.47 -11.65
N LEU A 35 9.62 6.20 -10.95
CA LEU A 35 8.48 7.12 -10.80
C LEU A 35 8.93 8.47 -10.24
N ARG A 36 9.74 8.47 -9.19
CA ARG A 36 10.32 9.70 -8.62
C ARG A 36 11.14 10.48 -9.65
N LYS A 37 12.00 9.81 -10.45
CA LYS A 37 12.81 10.46 -11.49
C LYS A 37 11.94 11.10 -12.57
N THR A 38 10.86 10.44 -12.97
CA THR A 38 9.91 10.98 -13.95
C THR A 38 9.18 12.19 -13.40
N LEU A 39 8.61 12.10 -12.18
CA LEU A 39 7.84 13.18 -11.57
C LEU A 39 8.70 14.40 -11.22
N LYS A 40 9.94 14.21 -10.80
CA LYS A 40 10.88 15.31 -10.51
C LYS A 40 11.16 16.23 -11.70
N ARG A 41 10.87 15.79 -12.94
CA ARG A 41 11.02 16.64 -14.13
C ARG A 41 9.93 17.70 -14.23
N THR A 42 8.79 17.50 -13.55
CA THR A 42 7.60 18.34 -13.66
C THR A 42 7.12 18.89 -12.32
N THR A 43 7.45 18.25 -11.20
CA THR A 43 7.01 18.65 -9.85
C THR A 43 8.12 18.51 -8.82
N GLU A 44 8.10 19.39 -7.81
CA GLU A 44 8.92 19.20 -6.61
C GLU A 44 8.24 18.16 -5.72
N ILE A 45 8.74 16.91 -5.78
CA ILE A 45 8.18 15.79 -5.03
C ILE A 45 9.28 15.00 -4.29
N THR A 46 8.97 14.62 -3.06
CA THR A 46 9.86 13.83 -2.21
C THR A 46 9.63 12.34 -2.41
N MET A 47 10.61 11.50 -2.04
CA MET A 47 10.41 10.05 -2.05
C MET A 47 9.28 9.62 -1.10
N ALA A 48 9.13 10.32 0.02
CA ALA A 48 8.05 10.11 0.97
C ALA A 48 6.67 10.28 0.32
N ASP A 49 6.51 11.36 -0.45
CA ASP A 49 5.28 11.66 -1.18
C ASP A 49 5.01 10.62 -2.27
N VAL A 50 6.04 10.18 -3.01
CA VAL A 50 5.92 9.14 -4.05
C VAL A 50 5.44 7.82 -3.46
N VAL A 51 6.03 7.37 -2.35
CA VAL A 51 5.60 6.14 -1.65
C VAL A 51 4.15 6.26 -1.16
N ALA A 52 3.81 7.41 -0.58
CA ALA A 52 2.47 7.68 -0.06
C ALA A 52 1.40 7.67 -1.15
N LEU A 53 1.67 8.30 -2.29
CA LEU A 53 0.78 8.33 -3.45
C LEU A 53 0.64 6.95 -4.08
N ALA A 54 1.76 6.25 -4.32
CA ALA A 54 1.73 4.92 -4.91
C ALA A 54 0.94 3.92 -4.04
N GLY A 55 1.08 4.00 -2.72
CA GLY A 55 0.30 3.17 -1.79
C GLY A 55 -1.20 3.48 -1.84
N ALA A 56 -1.56 4.76 -1.87
CA ALA A 56 -2.97 5.17 -1.95
C ALA A 56 -3.60 4.74 -3.28
N GLU A 57 -2.89 4.94 -4.39
CA GLU A 57 -3.33 4.55 -5.73
C GLU A 57 -3.47 3.04 -5.87
N ALA A 58 -2.56 2.26 -5.29
CA ALA A 58 -2.65 0.80 -5.28
C ALA A 58 -3.92 0.31 -4.56
N ILE A 59 -4.29 0.96 -3.45
CA ILE A 59 -5.51 0.64 -2.69
C ILE A 59 -6.76 1.01 -3.51
N GLU A 60 -6.78 2.18 -4.13
CA GLU A 60 -7.89 2.63 -4.98
C GLU A 60 -8.07 1.71 -6.20
N THR A 61 -6.97 1.34 -6.86
CA THR A 61 -6.94 0.40 -7.99
C THR A 61 -7.46 -0.97 -7.61
N ALA A 62 -7.15 -1.45 -6.40
CA ALA A 62 -7.66 -2.70 -5.84
C ALA A 62 -9.14 -2.64 -5.43
N GLY A 63 -9.86 -1.56 -5.76
CA GLY A 63 -11.28 -1.38 -5.45
C GLY A 63 -11.54 -0.77 -4.07
N GLY A 64 -10.52 -0.17 -3.47
CA GLY A 64 -10.61 0.56 -2.21
C GLY A 64 -11.22 1.95 -2.34
N PRO A 65 -11.51 2.60 -1.20
CA PRO A 65 -11.90 3.99 -1.20
C PRO A 65 -10.75 4.86 -1.69
N ARG A 66 -11.10 6.01 -2.28
CA ARG A 66 -10.15 7.09 -2.48
C ARG A 66 -9.56 7.55 -1.15
N LEU A 67 -8.23 7.55 -1.08
CA LEU A 67 -7.46 7.94 0.09
C LEU A 67 -6.83 9.32 -0.14
N VAL A 68 -7.10 10.25 0.76
CA VAL A 68 -6.50 11.58 0.71
C VAL A 68 -5.09 11.50 1.28
N VAL A 69 -4.10 11.86 0.47
CA VAL A 69 -2.68 11.90 0.87
C VAL A 69 -2.24 13.34 1.01
N GLN A 70 -1.74 13.70 2.19
CA GLN A 70 -1.09 15.00 2.39
C GLN A 70 0.35 14.94 1.87
N LEU A 71 0.65 15.82 0.91
CA LEU A 71 1.98 15.96 0.31
C LEU A 71 2.84 16.96 1.07
N GLY A 72 4.12 17.02 0.71
CA GLY A 72 5.11 17.91 1.33
C GLY A 72 5.81 17.27 2.51
N LYS A 73 5.91 15.93 2.53
CA LYS A 73 6.67 15.21 3.55
C LYS A 73 8.16 15.46 3.34
N GLY A 74 8.85 15.90 4.38
CA GLY A 74 10.29 16.14 4.33
C GLY A 74 11.06 14.84 4.08
N GLU A 75 12.10 14.92 3.26
CA GLU A 75 13.04 13.80 3.11
C GLU A 75 13.94 13.68 4.35
N THR A 76 14.24 12.45 4.74
CA THR A 76 15.21 12.19 5.79
C THR A 76 16.56 12.82 5.43
N LYS A 77 17.10 13.66 6.34
CA LYS A 77 18.40 14.29 6.16
C LYS A 77 19.49 13.22 6.17
N SER A 78 20.59 13.44 5.43
CA SER A 78 21.59 12.38 5.21
C SER A 78 22.20 11.79 6.50
N SER A 79 22.13 12.50 7.63
CA SER A 79 22.61 12.06 8.95
C SER A 79 21.62 11.19 9.73
N SER A 80 20.34 11.13 9.32
CA SER A 80 19.27 10.33 9.94
C SER A 80 18.79 9.17 9.05
N LYS A 81 19.51 8.88 7.96
CA LYS A 81 19.11 7.80 7.05
C LYS A 81 19.11 6.45 7.79
N PRO A 82 18.03 5.68 7.65
CA PRO A 82 18.03 4.30 8.13
C PRO A 82 19.09 3.51 7.35
N THR A 83 20.00 2.91 8.09
CA THR A 83 21.05 1.98 7.67
C THR A 83 20.75 0.62 8.29
N PRO A 84 21.20 -0.49 7.69
CA PRO A 84 20.99 -1.81 8.28
C PRO A 84 21.47 -1.93 9.74
N SER A 85 22.44 -1.12 10.13
CA SER A 85 23.04 -1.08 11.48
C SER A 85 22.30 -0.24 12.52
N ASN A 86 21.55 0.80 12.14
CA ASN A 86 20.83 1.68 13.08
C ASN A 86 19.31 1.48 13.07
N VAL A 87 18.81 0.71 12.10
CA VAL A 87 17.43 0.28 12.03
C VAL A 87 17.29 -0.91 12.97
N GLY A 88 16.55 -0.74 14.07
CA GLY A 88 16.22 -1.86 14.96
C GLY A 88 15.52 -3.01 14.20
N SER A 89 15.24 -4.12 14.89
CA SER A 89 14.59 -5.26 14.22
C SER A 89 13.27 -4.85 13.56
N LEU A 90 13.24 -4.80 12.22
CA LEU A 90 12.01 -4.64 11.46
C LEU A 90 11.15 -5.89 11.64
N PRO A 91 9.84 -5.74 11.89
CA PRO A 91 8.94 -6.87 11.82
C PRO A 91 8.91 -7.39 10.38
N ASP A 92 8.78 -8.70 10.23
CA ASP A 92 8.50 -9.31 8.93
C ASP A 92 7.01 -9.13 8.59
N LEU A 93 6.73 -8.24 7.64
CA LEU A 93 5.37 -7.89 7.19
C LEU A 93 4.90 -8.72 5.99
N SER A 94 5.63 -9.76 5.59
CA SER A 94 5.27 -10.65 4.47
C SER A 94 4.00 -11.49 4.69
N GLY A 95 3.42 -11.44 5.89
CA GLY A 95 2.32 -12.31 6.30
C GLY A 95 2.77 -13.65 6.87
N ARG A 96 4.07 -13.97 6.83
CA ARG A 96 4.68 -15.17 7.43
C ARG A 96 5.57 -14.86 8.64
N GLY A 97 5.72 -13.59 8.97
CA GLY A 97 6.45 -13.16 10.16
C GLY A 97 5.79 -13.61 11.45
N ASN A 98 6.55 -13.62 12.54
CA ASN A 98 6.01 -13.91 13.86
C ASN A 98 4.92 -12.89 14.22
N ARG A 99 3.67 -13.37 14.35
CA ARG A 99 2.50 -12.55 14.68
C ARG A 99 2.67 -11.68 15.93
N SER A 100 3.33 -12.17 16.99
CA SER A 100 3.51 -11.38 18.21
C SER A 100 4.40 -10.17 17.96
N ASP A 101 5.43 -10.36 17.13
CA ASP A 101 6.42 -9.34 16.83
C ASP A 101 5.80 -8.28 15.90
N VAL A 102 4.97 -8.71 14.93
CA VAL A 102 4.19 -7.81 14.07
C VAL A 102 3.23 -6.98 14.91
N ILE A 103 2.38 -7.60 15.73
CA ILE A 103 1.40 -6.87 16.57
C ILE A 103 2.11 -5.92 17.54
N ALA A 104 3.21 -6.35 18.16
CA ALA A 104 4.01 -5.50 19.03
C ALA A 104 4.66 -4.33 18.28
N ALA A 105 5.08 -4.51 17.03
CA ALA A 105 5.59 -3.42 16.20
C ALA A 105 4.50 -2.38 15.86
N PHE A 106 3.29 -2.83 15.52
CA PHE A 106 2.15 -1.93 15.31
C PHE A 106 1.81 -1.14 16.58
N ARG A 107 1.73 -1.80 17.74
CA ARG A 107 1.51 -1.14 19.03
C ARG A 107 2.58 -0.11 19.36
N ARG A 108 3.87 -0.40 19.10
CA ARG A 108 4.98 0.55 19.29
C ARG A 108 4.88 1.77 18.37
N ALA A 109 4.29 1.60 17.18
CA ALA A 109 4.01 2.71 16.26
C ALA A 109 2.77 3.53 16.66
N GLY A 110 2.03 3.13 17.70
CA GLY A 110 0.78 3.78 18.11
C GLY A 110 -0.45 3.29 17.34
N LEU A 111 -0.33 2.16 16.63
CA LEU A 111 -1.43 1.50 15.93
C LEU A 111 -2.02 0.37 16.78
N THR A 112 -3.25 -0.01 16.44
CA THR A 112 -4.04 -1.04 17.11
C THR A 112 -4.15 -2.31 16.28
N GLU A 113 -4.65 -3.39 16.89
CA GLU A 113 -4.93 -4.67 16.23
C GLU A 113 -6.01 -4.55 15.16
N ARG A 114 -6.91 -3.58 15.33
CA ARG A 114 -7.85 -3.17 14.29
C ARG A 114 -7.10 -2.69 13.05
N ASP A 115 -6.08 -1.85 13.22
CA ASP A 115 -5.28 -1.36 12.10
C ASP A 115 -4.48 -2.51 11.46
N VAL A 116 -3.95 -3.45 12.26
CA VAL A 116 -3.33 -4.69 11.75
C VAL A 116 -4.30 -5.46 10.85
N ALA A 117 -5.53 -5.69 11.31
CA ALA A 117 -6.55 -6.41 10.52
C ALA A 117 -6.85 -5.69 9.20
N ILE A 118 -6.96 -4.36 9.22
CA ILE A 118 -7.19 -3.53 8.04
C ILE A 118 -6.02 -3.69 7.04
N PHE A 119 -4.78 -3.42 7.45
CA PHE A 119 -3.64 -3.40 6.53
C PHE A 119 -3.32 -4.79 5.97
N PHE A 120 -3.41 -5.85 6.77
CA PHE A 120 -3.24 -7.21 6.25
C PHE A 120 -4.44 -7.67 5.41
N GLY A 121 -5.65 -7.16 5.67
CA GLY A 121 -6.80 -7.36 4.80
C GLY A 121 -6.61 -6.75 3.42
N ILE A 122 -6.12 -5.50 3.36
CA ILE A 122 -5.75 -4.82 2.11
C ILE A 122 -4.68 -5.62 1.36
N ARG A 123 -3.64 -6.07 2.06
CA ARG A 123 -2.57 -6.86 1.45
C ARG A 123 -3.12 -8.09 0.72
N VAL A 124 -3.97 -8.88 1.38
CA VAL A 124 -4.61 -10.05 0.77
C VAL A 124 -5.47 -9.65 -0.43
N ALA A 125 -6.18 -8.54 -0.35
CA ALA A 125 -6.99 -8.06 -1.47
C ALA A 125 -6.15 -7.66 -2.68
N VAL A 126 -5.07 -6.91 -2.46
CA VAL A 126 -4.14 -6.49 -3.52
C VAL A 126 -3.49 -7.72 -4.14
N GLU A 127 -3.07 -8.71 -3.34
CA GLU A 127 -2.51 -9.97 -3.86
C GLU A 127 -3.50 -10.71 -4.76
N LYS A 128 -4.77 -10.83 -4.34
CA LYS A 128 -5.82 -11.44 -5.18
C LYS A 128 -6.05 -10.69 -6.49
N VAL A 129 -5.97 -9.35 -6.47
CA VAL A 129 -6.10 -8.55 -7.68
C VAL A 129 -4.94 -8.82 -8.63
N VAL A 130 -3.71 -8.88 -8.11
CA VAL A 130 -2.52 -9.20 -8.92
C VAL A 130 -2.61 -10.60 -9.51
N GLU A 131 -3.03 -11.60 -8.73
CA GLU A 131 -3.26 -12.96 -9.22
C GLU A 131 -4.30 -12.99 -10.35
N ASN A 132 -5.39 -12.23 -10.22
CA ASN A 132 -6.41 -12.16 -11.25
C ASN A 132 -5.92 -11.46 -12.52
N VAL A 133 -5.11 -10.39 -12.41
CA VAL A 133 -4.58 -9.65 -13.58
C VAL A 133 -3.56 -10.49 -14.36
N VAL A 134 -2.68 -11.21 -13.67
CA VAL A 134 -1.70 -12.10 -14.34
C VAL A 134 -2.40 -13.21 -15.13
N ASN A 135 -3.62 -13.58 -14.76
CA ASN A 135 -4.42 -14.59 -15.46
C ASN A 135 -5.26 -14.01 -16.62
N VAL A 136 -5.29 -12.69 -16.81
CA VAL A 136 -5.87 -12.09 -18.02
C VAL A 136 -4.79 -12.13 -19.10
N GLU A 137 -4.92 -13.07 -20.04
CA GLU A 137 -4.09 -13.12 -21.25
C GLU A 137 -4.03 -11.70 -21.87
N GLU A 138 -2.82 -11.20 -22.11
CA GLU A 138 -2.61 -9.95 -22.82
C GLU A 138 -3.41 -10.00 -24.13
N GLU A 139 -4.43 -9.15 -24.27
CA GLU A 139 -5.11 -9.05 -25.57
C GLU A 139 -4.03 -8.72 -26.60
N PRO A 140 -3.93 -9.52 -27.68
CA PRO A 140 -2.87 -9.35 -28.65
C PRO A 140 -2.92 -7.92 -29.18
N GLN A 141 -1.84 -7.17 -28.97
CA GLN A 141 -1.66 -5.88 -29.62
C GLN A 141 -1.72 -6.11 -31.13
N GLU A 142 -2.78 -5.62 -31.78
CA GLU A 142 -2.88 -5.68 -33.24
C GLU A 142 -1.72 -4.88 -33.82
N VAL A 143 -0.77 -5.60 -34.43
CA VAL A 143 0.34 -5.03 -35.19
C VAL A 143 -0.17 -4.73 -36.58
N ASN A 144 -0.03 -3.49 -37.03
CA ASN A 144 -0.37 -3.11 -38.39
C ASN A 144 0.59 -3.78 -39.40
N GLU A 145 0.21 -3.82 -40.69
CA GLU A 145 0.98 -4.50 -41.76
C GLU A 145 2.41 -3.95 -41.97
N MET A 146 2.74 -2.82 -41.30
CA MET A 146 4.04 -2.13 -41.37
C MET A 146 4.96 -2.45 -40.18
N GLY A 147 4.51 -3.28 -39.22
CA GLY A 147 5.31 -3.68 -38.06
C GLY A 147 5.46 -2.58 -37.00
N GLU A 148 4.65 -1.53 -37.04
CA GLU A 148 4.57 -0.51 -36.00
C GLU A 148 3.43 -0.86 -35.03
N SER A 149 3.67 -0.70 -33.73
CA SER A 149 2.58 -0.77 -32.75
C SER A 149 1.65 0.41 -33.00
N ASP A 150 0.42 0.16 -33.45
CA ASP A 150 -0.57 1.23 -33.55
C ASP A 150 -0.67 1.92 -32.19
N VAL A 151 -0.51 3.24 -32.19
CA VAL A 151 -0.78 4.07 -31.01
C VAL A 151 -2.26 3.88 -30.71
N SER A 152 -2.57 2.95 -29.81
CA SER A 152 -3.93 2.64 -29.40
C SER A 152 -4.46 3.85 -28.63
N PHE A 153 -5.20 4.70 -29.32
CA PHE A 153 -6.04 5.70 -28.69
C PHE A 153 -7.21 4.95 -28.06
N PRO A 154 -7.38 4.97 -26.72
CA PRO A 154 -8.51 4.31 -26.09
C PRO A 154 -9.80 4.88 -26.68
N SER A 155 -10.68 4.00 -27.16
CA SER A 155 -11.93 4.35 -27.85
C SER A 155 -12.90 5.15 -26.97
N SER A 156 -12.68 5.18 -25.66
CA SER A 156 -13.29 6.15 -24.74
C SER A 156 -12.41 6.36 -23.51
N PHE A 157 -12.51 7.52 -22.87
CA PHE A 157 -11.89 7.82 -21.57
C PHE A 157 -12.56 7.10 -20.37
N GLY A 158 -13.35 6.05 -20.63
CA GLY A 158 -14.15 5.36 -19.61
C GLY A 158 -15.38 6.16 -19.17
N GLY A 159 -16.17 5.58 -18.27
CA GLY A 159 -17.33 6.24 -17.67
C GLY A 159 -16.96 7.26 -16.59
N PRO A 160 -17.92 8.04 -16.05
CA PRO A 160 -17.67 9.01 -14.97
C PRO A 160 -17.03 8.42 -13.70
N LYS A 161 -17.18 7.11 -13.50
CA LYS A 161 -16.58 6.35 -12.39
C LYS A 161 -15.12 5.93 -12.65
N GLU A 162 -14.68 6.00 -13.90
CA GLU A 162 -13.34 5.62 -14.37
C GLU A 162 -12.50 6.87 -14.72
N LYS A 163 -13.01 8.07 -14.43
CA LYS A 163 -12.33 9.35 -14.70
C LYS A 163 -10.91 9.46 -14.11
N TYR A 164 -10.59 8.63 -13.13
CA TYR A 164 -9.28 8.56 -12.47
C TYR A 164 -8.60 7.20 -12.62
N GLY A 165 -9.10 6.33 -13.50
CA GLY A 165 -8.60 4.97 -13.70
C GLY A 165 -9.66 3.90 -13.43
N LYS A 166 -9.45 2.72 -14.01
CA LYS A 166 -10.34 1.56 -13.84
C LYS A 166 -9.99 0.82 -12.55
N GLN A 167 -10.96 0.69 -11.64
CA GLN A 167 -10.83 -0.20 -10.50
C GLN A 167 -10.94 -1.66 -10.98
N ILE A 168 -9.93 -2.46 -10.66
CA ILE A 168 -9.82 -3.86 -11.12
C ILE A 168 -10.08 -4.86 -9.99
N GLY A 169 -10.16 -4.39 -8.74
CA GLY A 169 -10.43 -5.22 -7.57
C GLY A 169 -11.74 -4.92 -6.86
N GLN A 170 -11.99 -5.68 -5.80
CA GLN A 170 -13.08 -5.44 -4.85
C GLN A 170 -12.52 -5.43 -3.43
N LEU A 171 -12.43 -4.24 -2.82
CA LEU A 171 -11.99 -4.08 -1.45
C LEU A 171 -13.18 -3.87 -0.51
N ASP A 172 -13.87 -4.96 -0.17
CA ASP A 172 -15.04 -4.96 0.69
C ASP A 172 -15.01 -6.03 1.80
N LYS A 173 -16.15 -6.19 2.49
CA LYS A 173 -16.32 -7.18 3.56
C LYS A 173 -16.07 -8.64 3.12
N ALA A 174 -16.19 -8.97 1.84
CA ALA A 174 -16.03 -10.33 1.34
C ALA A 174 -14.60 -10.83 1.52
N ILE A 175 -13.61 -9.93 1.51
CA ILE A 175 -12.22 -10.25 1.81
C ILE A 175 -12.11 -10.83 3.22
N PHE A 176 -12.70 -10.19 4.23
CA PHE A 176 -12.64 -10.68 5.61
C PHE A 176 -13.40 -12.01 5.79
N VAL A 177 -14.49 -12.23 5.04
CA VAL A 177 -15.16 -13.53 5.00
C VAL A 177 -14.20 -14.61 4.47
N SER A 178 -13.49 -14.32 3.37
CA SER A 178 -12.52 -15.26 2.78
C SER A 178 -11.31 -15.52 3.68
N ILE A 179 -10.80 -14.48 4.34
CA ILE A 179 -9.67 -14.58 5.28
C ILE A 179 -10.03 -15.47 6.47
N LEU A 180 -11.20 -15.24 7.07
CA LEU A 180 -11.66 -16.04 8.21
C LEU A 180 -11.97 -17.50 7.82
N ALA A 181 -12.44 -17.74 6.59
CA ALA A 181 -12.62 -19.09 6.07
C ALA A 181 -11.27 -19.81 5.89
N GLY A 182 -10.28 -19.15 5.28
CA GLY A 182 -8.93 -19.69 5.12
C GLY A 182 -8.23 -19.93 6.46
N ALA A 183 -8.38 -19.02 7.43
CA ALA A 183 -7.82 -19.18 8.77
C ALA A 183 -8.39 -20.43 9.48
N LYS A 184 -9.69 -20.72 9.34
CA LYS A 184 -10.30 -21.94 9.89
C LYS A 184 -9.75 -23.22 9.23
N GLN A 185 -9.42 -23.15 7.95
CA GLN A 185 -8.86 -24.27 7.19
C GLN A 185 -7.35 -24.40 7.36
N LYS A 186 -6.71 -23.53 8.15
CA LYS A 186 -5.25 -23.42 8.29
C LYS A 186 -4.56 -23.23 6.93
N ASP A 187 -5.19 -22.47 6.05
CA ASP A 187 -4.63 -22.14 4.74
C ASP A 187 -3.32 -21.37 4.92
N THR A 188 -2.27 -21.89 4.29
CA THR A 188 -0.93 -21.29 4.30
C THR A 188 -0.88 -19.97 3.56
N ASN A 189 -1.91 -19.58 2.81
CA ASN A 189 -1.95 -18.30 2.10
C ASN A 189 -2.45 -17.15 3.00
N ILE A 190 -3.15 -17.44 4.10
CA ILE A 190 -3.66 -16.40 5.01
C ILE A 190 -2.55 -15.85 5.90
N PRO A 191 -2.43 -14.52 6.08
CA PRO A 191 -1.42 -13.95 6.96
C PRO A 191 -1.53 -14.44 8.41
N ASP A 192 -0.39 -14.73 9.03
CA ASP A 192 -0.29 -15.35 10.36
C ASP A 192 -0.93 -14.50 11.48
N VAL A 193 -1.04 -13.18 11.27
CA VAL A 193 -1.68 -12.25 12.20
C VAL A 193 -3.15 -12.57 12.44
N PHE A 194 -3.85 -13.20 11.49
CA PHE A 194 -5.28 -13.56 11.64
C PHE A 194 -5.51 -14.80 12.51
N TYR A 195 -4.46 -15.49 12.95
CA TYR A 195 -4.56 -16.52 13.99
C TYR A 195 -4.50 -15.94 15.41
N ASP A 196 -4.23 -14.64 15.56
CA ASP A 196 -4.40 -13.94 16.83
C ASP A 196 -5.90 -13.67 17.09
N THR A 197 -6.37 -13.91 18.31
CA THR A 197 -7.79 -13.79 18.65
C THR A 197 -8.30 -12.36 18.50
N THR A 198 -7.51 -11.37 18.89
CA THR A 198 -7.94 -9.96 18.85
C THR A 198 -8.02 -9.44 17.41
N VAL A 199 -7.04 -9.78 16.58
CA VAL A 199 -7.04 -9.44 15.14
C VAL A 199 -8.18 -10.17 14.42
N ALA A 200 -8.42 -11.44 14.74
CA ALA A 200 -9.51 -12.23 14.18
C ALA A 200 -10.89 -11.67 14.55
N ASP A 201 -11.06 -11.18 15.78
CA ASP A 201 -12.31 -10.54 16.22
C ASP A 201 -12.58 -9.24 15.47
N CYS A 202 -11.55 -8.42 15.23
CA CYS A 202 -11.65 -7.23 14.37
C CYS A 202 -12.06 -7.62 12.93
N ALA A 203 -11.39 -8.61 12.34
CA ALA A 203 -11.75 -9.13 11.02
C ALA A 203 -13.20 -9.65 10.98
N GLN A 204 -13.66 -10.30 12.05
CA GLN A 204 -15.02 -10.80 12.17
C GLN A 204 -16.05 -9.66 12.26
N ALA A 205 -15.72 -8.55 12.92
CA ALA A 205 -16.57 -7.37 12.96
C ALA A 205 -16.80 -6.80 11.55
N TYR A 206 -15.74 -6.71 10.73
CA TYR A 206 -15.84 -6.26 9.34
C TYR A 206 -16.60 -7.26 8.46
N ALA A 207 -16.33 -8.56 8.58
CA ALA A 207 -17.05 -9.60 7.84
C ALA A 207 -18.57 -9.58 8.12
N LYS A 208 -18.97 -9.31 9.37
CA LYS A 208 -20.37 -9.20 9.80
C LYS A 208 -20.98 -7.81 9.57
N LYS A 209 -20.24 -6.87 8.98
CA LYS A 209 -20.66 -5.47 8.77
C LYS A 209 -21.10 -4.77 10.07
N LYS A 210 -20.51 -5.16 11.21
CA LYS A 210 -20.73 -4.47 12.50
C LYS A 210 -20.05 -3.10 12.52
N THR A 211 -18.98 -2.96 11.76
CA THR A 211 -18.15 -1.77 11.63
C THR A 211 -17.99 -1.41 10.16
N ASP A 212 -17.80 -0.12 9.87
CA ASP A 212 -17.61 0.37 8.51
C ASP A 212 -16.12 0.30 8.15
N PHE A 213 -15.75 -0.80 7.50
CA PHE A 213 -14.38 -1.03 7.03
C PHE A 213 -13.84 0.11 6.16
N VAL A 214 -14.66 0.67 5.28
CA VAL A 214 -14.22 1.69 4.32
C VAL A 214 -13.93 3.01 5.04
N LYS A 215 -14.76 3.35 6.04
CA LYS A 215 -14.51 4.49 6.91
C LYS A 215 -13.24 4.27 7.75
N ASP A 216 -13.15 3.14 8.44
CA ASP A 216 -12.02 2.83 9.32
C ASP A 216 -10.70 2.76 8.55
N LEU A 217 -10.73 2.29 7.30
CA LEU A 217 -9.59 2.29 6.39
C LEU A 217 -9.05 3.71 6.12
N ARG A 218 -9.94 4.67 5.84
CA ARG A 218 -9.52 6.06 5.61
C ARG A 218 -8.86 6.65 6.85
N GLU A 219 -9.43 6.39 8.02
CA GLU A 219 -8.89 6.85 9.31
C GLU A 219 -7.55 6.20 9.63
N ALA A 220 -7.45 4.87 9.47
CA ALA A 220 -6.22 4.12 9.72
C ALA A 220 -5.09 4.54 8.79
N TYR A 221 -5.38 4.72 7.49
CA TYR A 221 -4.39 5.18 6.51
C TYR A 221 -3.92 6.61 6.81
N GLY A 222 -4.85 7.53 7.11
CA GLY A 222 -4.51 8.91 7.47
C GLY A 222 -3.65 8.97 8.74
N SER A 223 -4.02 8.20 9.77
CA SER A 223 -3.24 8.09 11.01
C SER A 223 -1.83 7.56 10.70
N TRP A 224 -1.72 6.43 10.00
CA TRP A 224 -0.43 5.82 9.65
C TRP A 224 0.49 6.78 8.89
N MET A 225 -0.06 7.51 7.91
CA MET A 225 0.72 8.46 7.11
C MET A 225 1.14 9.72 7.87
N SER A 226 0.55 9.99 9.03
CA SER A 226 0.91 11.11 9.90
C SER A 226 1.97 10.76 10.94
N LEU A 227 2.18 9.47 11.23
CA LEU A 227 3.09 9.00 12.29
C LEU A 227 4.54 9.36 11.97
N GLY A 228 5.11 10.30 12.75
CA GLY A 228 6.51 10.72 12.61
C GLY A 228 6.81 11.54 11.35
N ALA A 229 5.80 11.85 10.53
CA ALA A 229 5.98 12.67 9.34
C ALA A 229 6.29 14.12 9.72
N GLN A 230 7.37 14.66 9.16
CA GLN A 230 7.68 16.09 9.23
C GLN A 230 7.27 16.73 7.90
N TYR A 231 6.54 17.84 7.94
CA TYR A 231 6.09 18.54 6.74
C TYR A 231 6.91 19.80 6.51
N THR A 232 7.44 19.97 5.30
CA THR A 232 8.21 21.16 4.93
C THR A 232 7.29 22.25 4.38
N GLY A 233 6.56 22.93 5.29
CA GLY A 233 5.79 24.14 5.00
C GLY A 233 4.46 23.94 4.26
N GLY A 234 3.38 24.51 4.80
CA GLY A 234 2.08 24.68 4.15
C GLY A 234 1.53 23.43 3.45
N GLY A 235 1.14 22.41 4.21
CA GLY A 235 0.57 21.18 3.67
C GLY A 235 -0.55 21.48 2.67
N ILE A 236 -0.27 21.31 1.38
CA ILE A 236 -1.28 21.44 0.34
C ILE A 236 -2.17 20.21 0.49
N LEU A 237 -3.32 20.43 1.14
CA LEU A 237 -4.46 19.54 1.04
C LEU A 237 -4.93 19.64 -0.41
N LEU A 238 -4.74 18.57 -1.19
CA LEU A 238 -5.48 18.42 -2.43
C LEU A 238 -6.95 18.17 -2.04
N PHE A 239 -7.69 19.25 -1.81
CA PHE A 239 -9.13 19.21 -1.76
C PHE A 239 -9.61 18.92 -3.17
N ASP A 240 -10.26 17.77 -3.37
CA ASP A 240 -11.19 17.63 -4.47
C ASP A 240 -12.40 18.51 -4.11
N SER A 241 -12.40 19.75 -4.61
CA SER A 241 -13.58 20.59 -4.57
C SER A 241 -14.59 19.97 -5.53
N ASN A 242 -15.57 19.25 -4.99
CA ASN A 242 -16.76 18.93 -5.75
C ASN A 242 -17.43 20.25 -6.19
N TYR A 243 -17.29 20.56 -7.47
CA TYR A 243 -18.34 21.16 -8.29
C TYR A 243 -18.73 20.13 -9.34
#